data_AF-A0A0F8YA13-F1
#
_entry.id   AF-A0A0F8YA13-F1
#
_cell.length_a   1.000
_cell.length_b   1.000
_cell.length_c   1.000
_cell.angle_alpha   90.00
_cell.angle_beta   90.00
_cell.angle_gamma   90.00
#
_symmetry.space_group_name_H-M   'P 1'
#
loop_
_entity.id
_entity.type
_entity.pdbx_description
1 polymer ?
#
loop_
_entity_poly.entity_id
_entity_poly.type
_entity_poly.pdbx_seq_one_letter_code
_entity_poly.pdbx_strand_id
1 'polypeptide(L)'
;MSPDYETILYEKKDKVAVITLNRPERLNAINVQMNSDLKNSLKVAKEDSDVRAIVITGAGKAFCAGADVGEFASGKFTEDISGGRVT
;
A
#
# COMPACT_ATOMS: atom_id res chain seq x y z
N MET A 1 -12.08 -10.53 10.12
CA MET A 1 -12.17 -10.00 8.75
C MET A 1 -11.00 -9.05 8.55
N SER A 2 -10.15 -9.30 7.56
CA SER A 2 -9.21 -8.27 7.10
C SER A 2 -10.02 -7.14 6.43
N PRO A 3 -9.60 -5.88 6.49
CA PRO A 3 -10.28 -4.80 5.77
C PRO A 3 -10.27 -5.07 4.26
N ASP A 4 -11.36 -4.73 3.58
CA ASP A 4 -11.40 -4.73 2.12
C ASP A 4 -10.65 -3.49 1.61
N TYR A 5 -9.59 -3.73 0.84
CA TYR A 5 -8.78 -2.69 0.20
C TYR A 5 -9.08 -2.66 -1.30
N GLU A 6 -8.96 -1.48 -1.91
CA GLU A 6 -9.27 -1.31 -3.33
C GLU A 6 -8.08 -1.65 -4.22
N THR A 7 -6.86 -1.40 -3.74
CA THR A 7 -5.65 -1.41 -4.58
C THR A 7 -4.53 -2.30 -4.05
N ILE A 8 -4.73 -2.96 -2.90
CA ILE A 8 -3.83 -3.96 -2.34
C ILE A 8 -4.60 -5.21 -1.92
N LEU A 9 -3.90 -6.30 -1.70
CA LEU A 9 -4.40 -7.48 -0.99
C LEU A 9 -3.66 -7.59 0.33
N TYR A 10 -4.39 -7.95 1.40
CA TYR A 10 -3.82 -8.20 2.71
C TYR A 10 -4.10 -9.63 3.16
N GLU A 11 -3.05 -10.37 3.48
CA GLU A 11 -3.15 -11.72 4.01
C GLU A 11 -2.22 -11.85 5.22
N LYS A 12 -2.67 -12.54 6.28
CA LYS A 12 -1.80 -12.95 7.38
C LYS A 12 -1.52 -14.45 7.24
N LYS A 13 -0.26 -14.82 7.03
CA LYS A 13 0.23 -16.20 7.01
C LYS A 13 1.05 -16.45 8.26
N ASP A 14 0.53 -17.26 9.17
CA ASP A 14 1.09 -17.46 10.50
C ASP A 14 1.37 -16.10 11.19
N LYS A 15 2.65 -15.78 11.40
CA LYS A 15 3.13 -14.55 12.05
C LYS A 15 3.59 -13.49 11.06
N VAL A 16 3.29 -13.63 9.78
CA VAL A 16 3.73 -12.72 8.72
C VAL A 16 2.54 -12.09 8.03
N ALA A 17 2.46 -10.76 8.06
CA ALA A 17 1.53 -10.01 7.22
C ALA A 17 2.12 -9.87 5.82
N VAL A 18 1.35 -10.25 4.80
CA VAL A 18 1.72 -10.17 3.39
C VAL A 18 0.80 -9.13 2.73
N ILE A 19 1.39 -8.03 2.31
CA ILE A 19 0.73 -6.95 1.58
C ILE A 19 1.14 -7.06 0.11
N THR A 20 0.18 -7.30 -0.77
CA THR A 20 0.41 -7.36 -2.22
C THR A 20 -0.15 -6.12 -2.88
N LEU A 21 0.70 -5.29 -3.48
CA LEU A 21 0.27 -4.19 -4.34
C LEU A 21 -0.45 -4.76 -5.56
N ASN A 22 -1.69 -4.32 -5.80
CA ASN A 22 -2.60 -5.02 -6.72
C ASN A 22 -3.15 -4.09 -7.82
N ARG A 23 -2.24 -3.39 -8.51
CA ARG A 23 -2.52 -2.64 -9.75
C ARG A 23 -1.58 -3.13 -10.87
N PRO A 24 -1.57 -4.43 -11.20
CA PRO A 24 -0.59 -5.02 -12.11
C PRO A 24 -0.59 -4.40 -13.52
N GLU A 25 -1.74 -3.91 -13.98
CA GLU A 25 -1.94 -3.19 -15.24
C GLU A 25 -1.23 -1.82 -15.28
N ARG A 26 -0.92 -1.26 -14.10
CA ARG A 26 -0.12 -0.03 -13.92
C ARG A 26 1.26 -0.33 -13.32
N LEU A 27 1.75 -1.57 -13.44
CA LEU A 27 3.02 -2.00 -12.83
C LEU A 27 3.10 -1.69 -11.33
N ASN A 28 1.95 -1.76 -10.64
CA ASN A 28 1.79 -1.44 -9.23
C ASN A 28 2.26 -0.02 -8.87
N ALA A 29 2.12 0.95 -9.78
CA ALA A 29 2.35 2.36 -9.47
C ALA A 29 1.44 2.81 -8.31
N ILE A 30 1.99 3.63 -7.41
CA ILE A 30 1.31 4.10 -6.21
C ILE A 30 0.51 5.35 -6.57
N ASN A 31 -0.81 5.23 -6.52
CA ASN A 31 -1.74 6.37 -6.55
C ASN A 31 -2.19 6.76 -5.14
N VAL A 32 -3.02 7.80 -5.02
CA VAL A 32 -3.53 8.29 -3.72
C VAL A 32 -4.29 7.18 -2.97
N GLN A 33 -5.14 6.41 -3.66
CA GLN A 33 -5.88 5.31 -3.03
C GLN A 33 -4.94 4.23 -2.47
N MET A 34 -3.92 3.82 -3.24
CA MET A 34 -2.92 2.84 -2.78
C MET A 34 -2.08 3.35 -1.63
N ASN A 35 -1.76 4.65 -1.60
CA ASN A 35 -1.10 5.27 -0.45
C ASN A 35 -1.96 5.15 0.82
N SER A 36 -3.27 5.40 0.71
CA SER A 36 -4.23 5.24 1.81
C SER A 36 -4.36 3.78 2.27
N ASP A 37 -4.56 2.86 1.33
CA ASP A 37 -4.68 1.42 1.60
C ASP A 37 -3.40 0.87 2.27
N LEU A 38 -2.22 1.29 1.80
CA LEU A 38 -0.94 0.88 2.37
C LEU A 38 -0.74 1.42 3.79
N LYS A 39 -1.07 2.69 4.05
CA LYS A 39 -1.02 3.27 5.40
C LYS A 39 -1.95 2.51 6.36
N ASN A 40 -3.17 2.21 5.91
CA ASN A 40 -4.14 1.48 6.72
C ASN A 40 -3.69 0.04 7.01
N SER A 41 -3.25 -0.70 6.00
CA SER A 41 -2.76 -2.09 6.17
C SER A 41 -1.53 -2.19 7.07
N LEU A 42 -0.59 -1.25 6.97
CA LEU A 42 0.55 -1.18 7.89
C LEU A 42 0.11 -0.89 9.33
N LYS A 43 -0.90 -0.04 9.53
CA LYS A 43 -1.48 0.21 10.86
C LYS A 43 -2.14 -1.05 11.42
N VAL A 44 -2.92 -1.76 10.61
CA VAL A 44 -3.54 -3.04 11.00
C VAL A 44 -2.48 -4.08 11.38
N ALA A 45 -1.42 -4.23 10.57
CA ALA A 45 -0.33 -5.14 10.87
C ALA A 45 0.43 -4.77 12.15
N LYS A 46 0.57 -3.46 12.44
CA LYS A 46 1.21 -2.94 13.66
C LYS A 46 0.37 -3.23 14.92
N GLU A 47 -0.95 -3.19 14.81
CA GLU A 47 -1.88 -3.42 15.93
C GLU A 47 -2.09 -4.91 16.24
N ASP A 48 -1.78 -5.80 15.30
CA ASP A 48 -1.80 -7.25 15.49
C ASP A 48 -0.53 -7.75 16.21
N SER A 49 -0.64 -8.08 17.50
CA SER A 49 0.47 -8.52 18.34
C SER A 49 1.10 -9.86 17.93
N ASP A 50 0.43 -10.64 17.08
CA ASP A 50 0.94 -11.91 16.59
C ASP A 50 1.68 -11.75 15.24
N VAL A 51 1.59 -10.59 14.58
CA VAL A 51 2.45 -10.25 13.43
C VAL A 51 3.87 -9.92 13.90
N ARG A 52 4.86 -10.60 13.31
CA ARG A 52 6.29 -10.49 13.64
C ARG A 52 7.14 -10.01 12.48
N ALA A 53 6.61 -10.07 11.26
CA ALA A 53 7.23 -9.55 10.06
C ALA A 53 6.17 -9.10 9.05
N ILE A 54 6.55 -8.15 8.18
CA ILE A 54 5.71 -7.69 7.08
C ILE A 54 6.48 -7.93 5.77
N VAL A 55 5.84 -8.59 4.83
CA VAL A 55 6.30 -8.71 3.44
C VAL A 55 5.44 -7.80 2.59
N ILE A 56 6.08 -6.92 1.82
CA ILE A 56 5.43 -6.12 0.78
C ILE A 56 5.91 -6.67 -0.56
N THR A 57 4.98 -7.01 -1.44
CA THR A 57 5.26 -7.51 -2.79
C THR A 57 4.29 -6.94 -3.81
N GLY A 58 4.54 -7.15 -5.10
CA GLY A 58 3.66 -6.69 -6.18
C GLY A 58 2.97 -7.86 -6.89
N ALA A 59 1.70 -7.69 -7.26
CA ALA A 59 1.00 -8.62 -8.12
C ALA A 59 1.58 -8.58 -9.54
N GLY A 60 1.60 -9.74 -10.22
CA GLY A 60 2.03 -9.85 -11.60
C GLY A 60 3.55 -9.74 -11.76
N LYS A 61 3.99 -8.94 -12.74
CA LYS A 61 5.37 -8.98 -13.26
C LYS A 61 6.36 -8.01 -12.62
N ALA A 62 5.90 -7.10 -11.76
CA ALA A 62 6.72 -6.04 -11.19
C ALA A 62 6.38 -5.82 -9.72
N PHE A 63 7.36 -5.41 -8.93
CA PHE A 63 7.13 -4.98 -7.55
C PHE A 63 6.30 -3.68 -7.53
N CYS A 64 6.88 -2.56 -8.00
CA CYS A 64 6.26 -1.25 -8.04
C CYS A 64 7.04 -0.34 -9.01
N ALA A 65 6.35 0.44 -9.84
CA ALA A 65 6.95 1.41 -10.75
C ALA A 65 7.22 2.80 -10.12
N GLY A 66 6.91 2.98 -8.84
CA GLY A 66 7.02 4.26 -8.12
C GLY A 66 5.68 5.00 -8.05
N ALA A 67 5.73 6.34 -7.99
CA ALA A 67 4.52 7.17 -7.98
C ALA A 67 3.79 7.12 -9.33
N ASP A 68 2.46 7.09 -9.30
CA ASP A 68 1.63 7.14 -10.50
C ASP A 68 1.70 8.53 -11.14
N VAL A 69 2.52 8.66 -12.19
CA VAL A 69 2.77 9.93 -12.90
C VAL A 69 1.48 10.55 -13.45
N GLY A 70 0.48 9.72 -13.79
CA GLY A 70 -0.82 10.20 -14.25
C GLY A 70 -1.56 10.99 -13.17
N GLU A 71 -1.48 10.58 -11.91
CA GLU A 71 -2.03 11.34 -10.78
C GLU A 71 -1.09 12.44 -10.30
N PHE A 72 0.23 12.27 -10.43
CA PHE A 72 1.20 13.30 -10.08
C PHE A 72 1.02 14.57 -10.91
N ALA A 73 0.75 14.43 -12.22
CA ALA A 73 0.44 15.54 -13.11
C ALA A 73 -0.87 16.28 -12.73
N SER A 74 -1.76 15.64 -11.97
CA SER A 74 -3.04 16.21 -11.52
C SER A 74 -2.96 16.94 -10.18
N GLY A 75 -1.78 16.97 -9.52
CA GLY A 75 -1.57 17.68 -8.23
C GLY A 75 -2.11 16.95 -6.99
N LYS A 76 -2.83 15.84 -7.14
CA LYS A 76 -3.42 15.07 -6.04
C LYS A 76 -2.39 14.48 -5.06
N PHE A 77 -1.18 14.19 -5.55
CA PHE A 77 -0.12 13.59 -4.73
C PHE A 77 0.53 14.57 -3.74
N THR A 78 0.57 15.87 -4.09
CA THR A 78 1.19 16.90 -3.24
C THR A 78 0.34 17.25 -2.02
N GLU A 79 -0.98 17.19 -2.14
CA GLU A 79 -1.92 17.38 -1.02
C GLU A 79 -1.70 16.29 0.05
N ASP A 80 -1.59 15.04 -0.41
CA ASP A 80 -1.38 13.85 0.43
C ASP A 80 -0.06 13.85 1.23
N ILE A 81 1.01 14.41 0.67
CA ILE A 81 2.33 14.50 1.34
C ILE A 81 2.38 15.70 2.29
N SER A 82 1.73 16.82 1.94
CA SER A 82 1.76 18.05 2.75
C SER A 82 1.15 17.90 4.16
N GLY A 83 0.30 16.89 4.38
CA GLY A 83 -0.24 16.54 5.70
C GLY A 83 0.72 15.76 6.60
N GLY A 84 1.82 15.24 6.05
CA GLY A 84 2.81 14.42 6.76
C GLY A 84 4.00 15.22 7.24
N ARG A 85 3.82 16.15 8.18
CA ARG A 85 4.95 16.77 8.86
C ARG A 85 5.61 15.70 9.74
N VAL A 86 6.86 15.34 9.43
CA VAL A 86 7.70 14.58 10.36
C VAL A 86 7.97 15.50 11.55
N THR A 87 7.20 15.30 12.63
CA THR A 87 7.46 15.84 13.96
C THR A 87 7.99 14.74 14.86
#